data_AF-A0A9P4LE27-F1
#
_entry.id   AF-A0A9P4LE27-F1
#
_cell.length_a   1.000
_cell.length_b   1.000
_cell.length_c   1.000
_cell.angle_alpha   90.00
_cell.angle_beta   90.00
_cell.angle_gamma   90.00
#
_symmetry.space_group_name_H-M   'P 1'
#
loop_
_entity.id
_entity.type
_entity.pdbx_description
1 polymer ?
#
loop_
_entity_poly.entity_id
_entity_poly.type
_entity_poly.pdbx_seq_one_letter_code
_entity_poly.pdbx_strand_id
1 'polypeptide(L)'
;MDAPSIQLHLELRDTVVKALATRRPILHHLNADTSWLLQIPRPANAVKHGSRIYYNVLIDPWFVGGQSDVGKWFSQQWHATESAVKSIAEVDELARQVEILAGGLRLGKGRSEPETLVDAVAISHEFTDHCHKETLLEVHRDVPVFATEQAANLVSSWHHFRTVITTPTFLDDADWRTYSLSPLPSWLSISRLTAAGDSLFYHSALLITFATHPFLSHATPKKRSSLSIHGDGVEDFSSSTSGEEAECVIYTPHGIPHTALTPIAQADPPLHTLAFLHGLHDVSISAAQQLNLGAKNGLRAQRILKAKYWVATHDEVKKGGGFISWFLQRKIWTLEDALKAAAADLDGEDAHMHRHRHDDEFEDVHFQDMRNGESRILE
;
A
#
# COMPACT_ATOMS: atom_id res chain seq x y z
N MET A 1 -36.00 11.14 0.09
CA MET A 1 -35.66 9.86 0.75
C MET A 1 -36.78 9.53 1.72
N ASP A 2 -37.21 8.27 1.79
CA ASP A 2 -38.17 7.82 2.79
C ASP A 2 -37.49 7.64 4.17
N ALA A 3 -38.29 7.42 5.22
CA ALA A 3 -37.78 7.29 6.58
C ALA A 3 -36.76 6.13 6.75
N PRO A 4 -36.96 4.94 6.16
CA PRO A 4 -35.95 3.87 6.19
C PRO A 4 -34.63 4.26 5.53
N SER A 5 -34.66 4.96 4.39
CA SER A 5 -33.45 5.43 3.72
C SER A 5 -32.69 6.43 4.58
N ILE A 6 -33.39 7.37 5.23
CA ILE A 6 -32.76 8.35 6.13
C ILE A 6 -32.10 7.64 7.31
N GLN A 7 -32.79 6.68 7.93
CA GLN A 7 -32.22 5.89 9.03
C GLN A 7 -30.96 5.14 8.59
N LEU A 8 -31.01 4.43 7.46
CA LEU A 8 -29.88 3.70 6.92
C LEU A 8 -28.69 4.64 6.64
N HIS A 9 -28.94 5.80 6.03
CA HIS A 9 -27.88 6.79 5.79
C HIS A 9 -27.24 7.31 7.08
N LEU A 10 -28.01 7.51 8.14
CA LEU A 10 -27.49 7.95 9.44
C LEU A 10 -26.66 6.86 10.11
N GLU A 11 -27.13 5.60 10.10
CA GLU A 11 -26.41 4.46 10.68
C GLU A 11 -25.11 4.16 9.93
N LEU A 12 -25.13 4.23 8.59
CA LEU A 12 -23.93 4.10 7.77
C LEU A 12 -22.92 5.20 8.09
N ARG A 13 -23.38 6.46 8.16
CA ARG A 13 -22.52 7.60 8.49
C ARG A 13 -21.90 7.44 9.88
N ASP A 14 -22.69 7.07 10.89
CA ASP A 14 -22.19 6.87 12.26
C ASP A 14 -21.15 5.73 12.32
N THR A 15 -21.40 4.63 11.60
CA THR A 15 -20.45 3.52 11.48
C THR A 15 -19.14 3.97 10.85
N VAL A 16 -19.19 4.72 9.75
CA VAL A 16 -17.99 5.26 9.08
C VAL A 16 -17.24 6.21 10.00
N VAL A 17 -17.93 7.13 10.68
CA VAL A 17 -17.28 8.09 11.60
C VAL A 17 -16.60 7.37 12.76
N LYS A 18 -17.25 6.35 13.34
CA LYS A 18 -16.64 5.51 14.40
C LYS A 18 -15.41 4.77 13.90
N ALA A 19 -15.47 4.23 12.70
CA ALA A 19 -14.35 3.53 12.08
C ALA A 19 -13.17 4.48 11.83
N LEU A 20 -13.42 5.69 11.32
CA LEU A 20 -12.39 6.71 11.11
C LEU A 20 -11.81 7.28 12.41
N ALA A 21 -12.57 7.23 13.51
CA ALA A 21 -12.10 7.66 14.83
C ALA A 21 -10.97 6.77 15.38
N THR A 22 -10.80 5.54 14.85
CA THR A 22 -9.67 4.65 15.19
C THR A 22 -8.32 5.23 14.75
N ARG A 23 -8.32 6.17 13.78
CA ARG A 23 -7.11 6.75 13.18
C ARG A 23 -6.12 5.68 12.71
N ARG A 24 -6.63 4.64 12.08
CA ARG A 24 -5.85 3.59 11.43
C ARG A 24 -5.65 3.91 9.95
N PRO A 25 -4.59 3.39 9.31
CA PRO A 25 -4.41 3.56 7.87
C PRO A 25 -5.60 3.06 7.06
N ILE A 26 -5.88 3.71 5.94
CA ILE A 26 -6.96 3.33 5.02
C ILE A 26 -6.36 3.04 3.66
N LEU A 27 -6.69 1.89 3.10
CA LEU A 27 -6.30 1.48 1.76
C LEU A 27 -7.54 1.54 0.86
N HIS A 28 -7.46 2.25 -0.26
CA HIS A 28 -8.50 2.29 -1.29
C HIS A 28 -8.00 1.64 -2.56
N HIS A 29 -8.77 0.71 -3.12
CA HIS A 29 -8.50 0.15 -4.45
C HIS A 29 -9.17 1.04 -5.49
N LEU A 30 -8.38 1.75 -6.29
CA LEU A 30 -8.88 2.81 -7.17
C LEU A 30 -9.29 2.32 -8.56
N ASN A 31 -8.67 1.23 -9.02
CA ASN A 31 -9.04 0.49 -10.21
C ASN A 31 -9.16 -1.01 -9.87
N ALA A 32 -9.31 -1.89 -10.86
CA ALA A 32 -9.38 -3.34 -10.64
C ALA A 32 -8.01 -4.03 -10.66
N ASP A 33 -6.90 -3.27 -10.65
CA ASP A 33 -5.56 -3.74 -10.99
C ASP A 33 -4.50 -3.28 -9.97
N THR A 34 -3.88 -2.11 -10.19
CA THR A 34 -2.63 -1.67 -9.51
C THR A 34 -2.72 -0.31 -8.84
N SER A 35 -3.81 0.44 -9.02
CA SER A 35 -3.90 1.80 -8.46
C SER A 35 -4.48 1.81 -7.06
N TRP A 36 -3.73 2.38 -6.12
CA TRP A 36 -4.12 2.44 -4.71
C TRP A 36 -4.00 3.86 -4.15
N LEU A 37 -4.89 4.22 -3.23
CA LEU A 37 -4.69 5.35 -2.32
C LEU A 37 -4.44 4.80 -0.92
N LEU A 38 -3.27 5.07 -0.35
CA LEU A 38 -2.96 4.77 1.04
C LEU A 38 -3.03 6.05 1.86
N GLN A 39 -4.01 6.14 2.75
CA GLN A 39 -4.18 7.25 3.69
C GLN A 39 -3.55 6.87 5.03
N ILE A 40 -2.43 7.49 5.36
CA ILE A 40 -1.66 7.23 6.58
C ILE A 40 -2.04 8.28 7.63
N PRO A 41 -2.49 7.91 8.83
CA PRO A 41 -2.86 8.86 9.87
C PRO A 41 -1.62 9.66 10.30
N ARG A 42 -1.72 10.98 10.27
CA ARG A 42 -0.64 11.85 10.72
C ARG A 42 -0.48 11.73 12.25
N PRO A 43 0.76 11.71 12.78
CA PRO A 43 0.97 11.67 14.22
C PRO A 43 0.34 12.88 14.92
N ALA A 44 0.02 12.73 16.21
CA ALA A 44 -0.76 13.74 16.96
C ALA A 44 -0.15 15.15 16.94
N ASN A 45 1.18 15.27 16.87
CA ASN A 45 1.89 16.55 16.75
C ASN A 45 1.68 17.23 15.38
N ALA A 46 1.52 16.47 14.31
CA ALA A 46 1.31 16.96 12.94
C ALA A 46 -0.15 17.38 12.67
N VAL A 47 -1.10 16.91 13.48
CA VAL A 47 -2.54 17.28 13.41
C VAL A 47 -2.87 18.52 14.26
N LYS A 48 -1.91 19.03 15.07
CA LYS A 48 -2.11 20.22 15.92
C LYS A 48 -2.56 21.43 15.06
N HIS A 49 -3.45 22.25 15.62
CA HIS A 49 -4.01 23.46 14.98
C HIS A 49 -4.94 23.22 13.77
N GLY A 50 -5.61 22.07 13.72
CA GLY A 50 -6.63 21.77 12.71
C GLY A 50 -6.03 21.50 11.34
N SER A 51 -4.88 20.83 11.32
CA SER A 51 -4.28 20.27 10.11
C SER A 51 -5.06 19.01 9.68
N ARG A 52 -4.87 18.60 8.43
CA ARG A 52 -5.38 17.35 7.87
C ARG A 52 -5.04 16.16 8.77
N ILE A 53 -5.90 15.14 8.76
CA ILE A 53 -5.73 13.92 9.57
C ILE A 53 -4.86 12.91 8.85
N TYR A 54 -4.96 12.81 7.53
CA TYR A 54 -4.25 11.81 6.74
C TYR A 54 -3.17 12.43 5.87
N TYR A 55 -2.15 11.64 5.61
CA TYR A 55 -1.17 11.83 4.56
C TYR A 55 -1.46 10.81 3.46
N ASN A 56 -1.69 11.29 2.26
CA ASN A 56 -2.26 10.51 1.16
C ASN A 56 -1.14 10.16 0.17
N VAL A 57 -0.80 8.87 0.10
CA VAL A 57 0.14 8.33 -0.89
C VAL A 57 -0.66 7.68 -2.01
N LEU A 58 -0.55 8.24 -3.21
CA LEU A 58 -1.12 7.65 -4.43
C LEU A 58 -0.10 6.68 -5.04
N ILE A 59 -0.50 5.42 -5.23
CA ILE A 59 0.37 4.35 -5.71
C ILE A 59 -0.06 3.95 -7.11
N ASP A 60 0.90 3.91 -8.04
CA ASP A 60 0.74 3.42 -9.41
C ASP A 60 -0.54 3.90 -10.13
N PRO A 61 -0.73 5.22 -10.32
CA PRO A 61 -2.00 5.72 -10.85
C PRO A 61 -2.16 5.47 -12.36
N TRP A 62 -3.15 4.65 -12.72
CA TRP A 62 -3.64 4.40 -14.07
C TRP A 62 -5.16 4.28 -14.03
N PHE A 63 -5.87 5.32 -14.50
CA PHE A 63 -7.34 5.41 -14.33
C PHE A 63 -8.12 5.27 -15.63
N VAL A 64 -7.55 5.78 -16.71
CA VAL A 64 -8.17 5.83 -18.04
C VAL A 64 -7.10 5.58 -19.09
N GLY A 65 -7.52 5.38 -20.34
CA GLY A 65 -6.59 5.11 -21.43
C GLY A 65 -6.16 3.64 -21.48
N GLY A 66 -5.14 3.36 -22.30
CA GLY A 66 -4.60 2.02 -22.49
C GLY A 66 -3.13 1.95 -22.13
N GLN A 67 -2.69 0.77 -21.72
CA GLN A 67 -1.29 0.43 -21.53
C GLN A 67 -0.63 0.19 -22.91
N SER A 68 0.56 0.77 -23.13
CA SER A 68 1.36 0.54 -24.34
C SER A 68 2.86 0.62 -24.03
N ASP A 69 3.50 -0.53 -23.78
CA ASP A 69 4.93 -0.60 -23.44
C ASP A 69 5.79 -1.18 -24.56
N VAL A 70 7.07 -0.75 -24.64
CA VAL A 70 8.12 -1.20 -25.60
C VAL A 70 7.83 -0.87 -27.08
N GLY A 71 6.56 -0.66 -27.45
CA GLY A 71 6.08 -0.16 -28.74
C GLY A 71 4.61 -0.56 -28.99
N LYS A 72 3.82 0.25 -29.71
CA LYS A 72 2.38 0.02 -29.97
C LYS A 72 2.05 -1.35 -30.61
N TRP A 73 3.04 -2.04 -31.16
CA TRP A 73 2.93 -3.35 -31.82
C TRP A 73 3.24 -4.54 -30.90
N PHE A 74 3.76 -4.30 -29.69
CA PHE A 74 4.24 -5.33 -28.76
C PHE A 74 3.13 -5.79 -27.79
N SER A 75 2.43 -4.85 -27.13
CA SER A 75 1.25 -5.14 -26.28
C SER A 75 0.40 -3.87 -26.13
N GLN A 76 -0.91 -3.97 -26.40
CA GLN A 76 -1.89 -2.94 -26.00
C GLN A 76 -2.93 -3.60 -25.08
N GLN A 77 -3.12 -3.03 -23.89
CA GLN A 77 -4.06 -3.52 -22.90
C GLN A 77 -4.91 -2.38 -22.35
N TRP A 78 -6.13 -2.70 -21.95
CA TRP A 78 -7.07 -1.80 -21.32
C TRP A 78 -7.70 -2.51 -20.13
N HIS A 79 -8.09 -1.72 -19.14
CA HIS A 79 -8.91 -2.23 -18.05
C HIS A 79 -10.13 -2.99 -18.60
N ALA A 80 -10.35 -4.19 -18.06
CA ALA A 80 -11.56 -4.94 -18.34
C ALA A 80 -12.75 -4.34 -17.60
N THR A 81 -12.49 -3.85 -16.39
CA THR A 81 -13.41 -3.16 -15.48
C THR A 81 -13.05 -1.68 -15.44
N GLU A 82 -13.99 -0.80 -15.77
CA GLU A 82 -13.75 0.65 -15.70
C GLU A 82 -13.33 1.08 -14.28
N SER A 83 -12.24 1.84 -14.17
CA SER A 83 -11.71 2.36 -12.90
C SER A 83 -12.77 3.09 -12.08
N ALA A 84 -12.78 2.90 -10.75
CA ALA A 84 -13.74 3.55 -9.85
C ALA A 84 -13.53 5.06 -9.76
N VAL A 85 -12.29 5.51 -9.99
CA VAL A 85 -11.94 6.92 -10.19
C VAL A 85 -11.39 7.11 -11.60
N LYS A 86 -11.69 8.24 -12.23
CA LYS A 86 -11.32 8.54 -13.63
C LYS A 86 -10.30 9.66 -13.78
N SER A 87 -9.99 10.37 -12.70
CA SER A 87 -9.08 11.52 -12.68
C SER A 87 -8.48 11.75 -11.30
N ILE A 88 -7.42 12.54 -11.21
CA ILE A 88 -6.84 12.95 -9.93
C ILE A 88 -7.83 13.80 -9.11
N ALA A 89 -8.71 14.56 -9.77
CA ALA A 89 -9.75 15.32 -9.10
C ALA A 89 -10.75 14.43 -8.33
N GLU A 90 -11.06 13.24 -8.85
CA GLU A 90 -11.92 12.27 -8.16
C GLU A 90 -11.20 11.60 -6.98
N VAL A 91 -9.88 11.41 -7.07
CA VAL A 91 -9.04 10.97 -5.93
C VAL A 91 -9.03 12.03 -4.83
N ASP A 92 -8.86 13.30 -5.19
CA ASP A 92 -8.90 14.41 -4.25
C ASP A 92 -10.29 14.54 -3.60
N GLU A 93 -11.37 14.33 -4.36
CA GLU A 93 -12.72 14.29 -3.82
C GLU A 93 -12.92 13.16 -2.81
N LEU A 94 -12.44 11.95 -3.11
CA LEU A 94 -12.46 10.81 -2.18
C LEU A 94 -11.70 11.16 -0.89
N ALA A 95 -10.47 11.66 -1.00
CA ALA A 95 -9.65 12.06 0.14
C ALA A 95 -10.32 13.16 0.97
N ARG A 96 -10.98 14.12 0.31
CA ARG A 96 -11.72 15.22 0.96
C ARG A 96 -12.89 14.71 1.77
N GLN A 97 -13.65 13.75 1.25
CA GLN A 97 -14.78 13.15 1.97
C GLN A 97 -14.31 12.43 3.23
N VAL A 98 -13.22 11.67 3.15
CA VAL A 98 -12.63 11.00 4.32
C VAL A 98 -12.17 12.02 5.36
N GLU A 99 -11.45 13.07 4.95
CA GLU A 99 -10.99 14.12 5.85
C GLU A 99 -12.15 14.86 6.56
N ILE A 100 -13.26 15.11 5.86
CA ILE A 100 -14.46 15.71 6.46
C ILE A 100 -15.08 14.77 7.48
N LEU A 101 -15.24 13.48 7.16
CA LEU A 101 -15.84 12.48 8.05
C LEU A 101 -14.96 12.19 9.26
N ALA A 102 -13.63 12.24 9.10
CA ALA A 102 -12.68 12.10 10.20
C ALA A 102 -12.56 13.38 11.06
N GLY A 103 -13.11 14.51 10.60
CA GLY A 103 -13.09 15.79 11.30
C GLY A 103 -11.83 16.64 11.10
N GLY A 104 -11.04 16.34 10.07
CA GLY A 104 -9.79 17.02 9.73
C GLY A 104 -9.99 18.33 8.97
N LEU A 105 -11.02 18.41 8.13
CA LEU A 105 -11.39 19.64 7.42
C LEU A 105 -12.61 20.32 8.09
N ARG A 106 -12.41 21.54 8.62
CA ARG A 106 -13.50 22.40 9.09
C ARG A 106 -13.86 23.40 8.00
N LEU A 107 -14.90 23.08 7.23
CA LEU A 107 -15.51 23.99 6.26
C LEU A 107 -15.92 25.29 6.99
N GLY A 108 -15.38 26.45 6.58
CA GLY A 108 -15.88 27.76 7.00
C GLY A 108 -14.94 28.70 7.79
N LYS A 109 -13.63 28.43 7.91
CA LYS A 109 -12.67 29.39 8.51
C LYS A 109 -11.54 29.77 7.56
N GLY A 110 -11.76 30.76 6.69
CA GLY A 110 -10.76 31.69 6.11
C GLY A 110 -9.42 31.17 5.54
N ARG A 111 -9.18 29.86 5.52
CA ARG A 111 -8.02 29.18 4.92
C ARG A 111 -8.45 28.72 3.53
N SER A 112 -7.64 29.02 2.52
CA SER A 112 -7.83 28.42 1.20
C SER A 112 -7.70 26.91 1.34
N GLU A 113 -8.62 26.17 0.73
CA GLU A 113 -8.47 24.72 0.60
C GLU A 113 -7.22 24.43 -0.24
N PRO A 114 -6.49 23.35 0.06
CA PRO A 114 -5.34 22.97 -0.75
C PRO A 114 -5.81 22.59 -2.16
N GLU A 115 -5.02 22.93 -3.17
CA GLU A 115 -5.34 22.62 -4.58
C GLU A 115 -5.35 21.10 -4.86
N THR A 116 -4.63 20.32 -4.06
CA THR A 116 -4.66 18.86 -4.07
C THR A 116 -4.56 18.31 -2.64
N LEU A 117 -5.11 17.12 -2.42
CA LEU A 117 -4.99 16.34 -1.19
C LEU A 117 -4.01 15.17 -1.34
N VAL A 118 -3.51 14.85 -2.54
CA VAL A 118 -2.40 13.91 -2.72
C VAL A 118 -1.11 14.55 -2.17
N ASP A 119 -0.46 13.88 -1.22
CA ASP A 119 0.77 14.38 -0.59
C ASP A 119 2.05 13.81 -1.20
N ALA A 120 1.98 12.60 -1.76
CA ALA A 120 3.08 11.96 -2.49
C ALA A 120 2.53 10.96 -3.52
N VAL A 121 3.29 10.72 -4.59
CA VAL A 121 3.07 9.62 -5.51
C VAL A 121 4.18 8.58 -5.33
N ALA A 122 3.83 7.30 -5.27
CA ALA A 122 4.78 6.19 -5.29
C ALA A 122 4.58 5.34 -6.55
N ILE A 123 5.64 5.08 -7.31
CA ILE A 123 5.60 4.33 -8.57
C ILE A 123 6.52 3.11 -8.47
N SER A 124 5.96 1.92 -8.57
CA SER A 124 6.72 0.67 -8.43
C SER A 124 7.43 0.25 -9.72
N HIS A 125 6.94 0.67 -10.88
CA HIS A 125 7.48 0.23 -12.18
C HIS A 125 7.26 1.28 -13.27
N GLU A 126 8.13 1.34 -14.28
CA GLU A 126 8.03 2.29 -15.41
C GLU A 126 6.98 1.92 -16.47
N PHE A 127 6.33 0.76 -16.33
CA PHE A 127 5.34 0.30 -17.29
C PHE A 127 4.05 1.08 -17.19
N THR A 128 3.36 1.22 -18.30
CA THR A 128 2.25 2.17 -18.45
C THR A 128 1.07 1.84 -17.51
N ASP A 129 0.92 0.58 -17.10
CA ASP A 129 -0.06 0.11 -16.11
C ASP A 129 0.32 0.41 -14.64
N HIS A 130 1.43 1.11 -14.43
CA HIS A 130 1.92 1.61 -13.14
C HIS A 130 2.26 3.11 -13.21
N CYS A 131 2.92 3.52 -14.29
CA CYS A 131 3.47 4.84 -14.54
C CYS A 131 2.76 5.52 -15.72
N HIS A 132 1.42 5.59 -15.66
CA HIS A 132 0.60 6.13 -16.75
C HIS A 132 0.78 7.65 -16.91
N LYS A 133 1.33 8.08 -18.03
CA LYS A 133 1.71 9.48 -18.27
C LYS A 133 0.52 10.43 -18.18
N GLU A 134 -0.56 10.14 -18.88
CA GLU A 134 -1.73 11.03 -18.97
C GLU A 134 -2.35 11.24 -17.58
N THR A 135 -2.45 10.19 -16.77
CA THR A 135 -2.94 10.29 -15.39
C THR A 135 -1.95 11.05 -14.50
N LEU A 136 -0.65 10.76 -14.59
CA LEU A 136 0.36 11.43 -13.77
C LEU A 136 0.49 12.92 -14.08
N LEU A 137 0.25 13.35 -15.32
CA LEU A 137 0.28 14.77 -15.69
C LEU A 137 -0.90 15.57 -15.11
N GLU A 138 -1.96 14.92 -14.61
CA GLU A 138 -3.02 15.58 -13.85
C GLU A 138 -2.62 15.89 -12.39
N VAL A 139 -1.62 15.17 -11.84
CA VAL A 139 -1.15 15.38 -10.47
C VAL A 139 -0.54 16.76 -10.34
N HIS A 140 -0.81 17.47 -9.25
CA HIS A 140 -0.21 18.78 -9.03
C HIS A 140 1.33 18.72 -9.02
N ARG A 141 1.99 19.66 -9.74
CA ARG A 141 3.45 19.65 -10.00
C ARG A 141 4.36 19.70 -8.75
N ASP A 142 3.81 20.13 -7.61
CA ASP A 142 4.54 20.22 -6.34
C ASP A 142 4.43 18.95 -5.50
N VAL A 143 3.61 17.98 -5.92
CA VAL A 143 3.56 16.66 -5.28
C VAL A 143 4.86 15.91 -5.61
N PRO A 144 5.63 15.46 -4.61
CA PRO A 144 6.83 14.69 -4.84
C PRO A 144 6.49 13.28 -5.37
N VAL A 145 7.28 12.82 -6.34
CA VAL A 145 7.18 11.47 -6.89
C VAL A 145 8.34 10.62 -6.39
N PHE A 146 8.05 9.47 -5.78
CA PHE A 146 9.00 8.45 -5.37
C PHE A 146 8.87 7.26 -6.30
N ALA A 147 9.91 6.94 -7.06
CA ALA A 147 9.81 5.95 -8.13
C ALA A 147 11.02 5.03 -8.18
N THR A 148 10.91 3.88 -8.84
CA THR A 148 12.11 3.10 -9.24
C THR A 148 12.96 3.92 -10.21
N GLU A 149 14.23 3.55 -10.38
CA GLU A 149 15.18 4.35 -11.18
C GLU A 149 14.68 4.61 -12.62
N GLN A 150 14.15 3.58 -13.28
CA GLN A 150 13.64 3.70 -14.65
C GLN A 150 12.39 4.59 -14.70
N ALA A 151 11.45 4.41 -13.76
CA ALA A 151 10.25 5.23 -13.66
C ALA A 151 10.59 6.69 -13.31
N ALA A 152 11.55 6.92 -12.40
CA ALA A 152 12.02 8.26 -12.03
C ALA A 152 12.62 9.00 -13.23
N ASN A 153 13.43 8.32 -14.05
CA ASN A 153 14.00 8.87 -15.28
C ASN A 153 12.89 9.20 -16.30
N LEU A 154 11.93 8.30 -16.48
CA LEU A 154 10.79 8.50 -17.38
C LEU A 154 9.93 9.68 -16.94
N VAL A 155 9.50 9.73 -15.68
CA VAL A 155 8.68 10.81 -15.13
C VAL A 155 9.41 12.16 -15.19
N SER A 156 10.71 12.18 -14.89
CA SER A 156 11.54 13.40 -14.97
C SER A 156 11.60 13.95 -16.40
N SER A 157 11.61 13.07 -17.42
CA SER A 157 11.61 13.48 -18.83
C SER A 157 10.35 14.22 -19.27
N TRP A 158 9.26 14.14 -18.50
CA TRP A 158 8.01 14.83 -18.80
C TRP A 158 8.03 16.30 -18.37
N HIS A 159 9.03 16.73 -17.58
CA HIS A 159 9.21 18.11 -17.12
C HIS A 159 8.00 18.72 -16.38
N HIS A 160 7.23 17.87 -15.71
CA HIS A 160 6.03 18.26 -14.98
C HIS A 160 6.30 18.49 -13.48
N PHE A 161 6.81 17.44 -12.81
CA PHE A 161 7.06 17.46 -11.37
C PHE A 161 8.33 18.22 -11.00
N ARG A 162 8.29 18.97 -9.89
CA ARG A 162 9.48 19.64 -9.35
C ARG A 162 10.41 18.71 -8.58
N THR A 163 9.88 17.61 -8.06
CA THR A 163 10.62 16.68 -7.21
C THR A 163 10.29 15.26 -7.62
N VAL A 164 11.31 14.56 -8.14
CA VAL A 164 11.27 13.14 -8.46
C VAL A 164 12.47 12.51 -7.76
N ILE A 165 12.22 11.50 -6.94
CA ILE A 165 13.21 10.86 -6.07
C ILE A 165 13.22 9.36 -6.37
N THR A 166 14.41 8.83 -6.66
CA THR A 166 14.59 7.40 -6.81
C THR A 166 14.49 6.72 -5.45
N THR A 167 13.64 5.70 -5.34
CA THR A 167 13.45 4.91 -4.12
C THR A 167 14.72 4.07 -3.83
N PRO A 168 15.33 4.23 -2.64
CA PRO A 168 16.50 3.44 -2.29
C PRO A 168 16.12 2.00 -1.91
N THR A 169 17.04 1.07 -2.14
CA THR A 169 16.88 -0.33 -1.74
C THR A 169 17.02 -0.48 -0.22
N PHE A 170 15.98 -0.99 0.43
CA PHE A 170 15.98 -1.33 1.85
C PHE A 170 16.84 -2.58 2.08
N LEU A 171 17.82 -2.46 2.96
CA LEU A 171 18.83 -3.50 3.22
C LEU A 171 18.58 -4.20 4.56
N ASP A 172 19.26 -5.33 4.76
CA ASP A 172 19.26 -6.02 6.04
C ASP A 172 19.80 -5.10 7.17
N ASP A 173 19.31 -5.29 8.39
CA ASP A 173 19.66 -4.52 9.60
C ASP A 173 19.48 -2.99 9.46
N ALA A 174 18.67 -2.53 8.51
CA ALA A 174 18.48 -1.11 8.23
C ALA A 174 17.45 -0.45 9.16
N ASP A 175 17.74 0.78 9.61
CA ASP A 175 16.74 1.67 10.21
C ASP A 175 15.95 2.38 9.10
N TRP A 176 14.65 2.09 9.02
CA TRP A 176 13.71 2.69 8.05
C TRP A 176 13.72 4.22 8.06
N ARG A 177 14.06 4.86 9.17
CA ARG A 177 14.14 6.33 9.27
C ARG A 177 15.19 6.91 8.33
N THR A 178 16.24 6.15 8.01
CA THR A 178 17.28 6.58 7.05
C THR A 178 16.76 6.64 5.61
N TYR A 179 15.60 6.03 5.35
CA TYR A 179 14.89 6.03 4.07
C TYR A 179 13.79 7.10 3.98
N SER A 180 13.60 7.92 5.03
CA SER A 180 12.72 9.08 5.00
C SER A 180 13.38 10.25 4.24
N LEU A 181 13.34 10.18 2.92
CA LEU A 181 13.94 11.20 2.06
C LEU A 181 13.07 12.46 1.97
N SER A 182 13.67 13.63 2.18
CA SER A 182 13.00 14.93 1.96
C SER A 182 12.39 14.99 0.55
N PRO A 183 11.12 15.43 0.39
CA PRO A 183 10.32 16.19 1.36
C PRO A 183 9.37 15.34 2.23
N LEU A 184 9.55 14.02 2.33
CA LEU A 184 8.74 13.21 3.24
C LEU A 184 8.91 13.68 4.69
N PRO A 185 7.84 13.63 5.49
CA PRO A 185 7.96 13.88 6.91
C PRO A 185 8.75 12.75 7.58
N SER A 186 9.51 13.07 8.64
CA SER A 186 10.42 12.13 9.30
C SER A 186 9.78 10.87 9.91
N TRP A 187 8.45 10.80 9.94
CA TRP A 187 7.69 9.65 10.41
C TRP A 187 7.22 8.72 9.28
N LEU A 188 7.61 8.99 8.02
CA LEU A 188 7.23 8.24 6.83
C LEU A 188 8.44 8.05 5.90
N SER A 189 8.66 6.83 5.42
CA SER A 189 9.63 6.53 4.38
C SER A 189 8.99 5.76 3.23
N ILE A 190 9.45 6.02 2.00
CA ILE A 190 9.12 5.25 0.81
C ILE A 190 10.44 4.72 0.23
N SER A 191 10.59 3.40 0.24
CA SER A 191 11.77 2.67 -0.22
C SER A 191 11.35 1.47 -1.08
N ARG A 192 12.31 0.63 -1.47
CA ARG A 192 12.01 -0.59 -2.23
C ARG A 192 12.78 -1.81 -1.75
N LEU A 193 12.24 -3.00 -1.98
CA LEU A 193 12.97 -4.26 -1.87
C LEU A 193 13.33 -4.76 -3.27
N THR A 194 14.50 -5.35 -3.42
CA THR A 194 14.98 -5.91 -4.69
C THR A 194 15.52 -7.31 -4.49
N ALA A 195 15.41 -8.16 -5.51
CA ALA A 195 15.94 -9.52 -5.48
C ALA A 195 17.28 -9.61 -6.22
N ALA A 196 18.22 -10.38 -5.65
CA ALA A 196 19.43 -10.74 -6.36
C ALA A 196 19.09 -11.58 -7.61
N GLY A 197 19.71 -11.26 -8.75
CA GLY A 197 19.47 -11.95 -10.01
C GLY A 197 18.31 -11.40 -10.86
N ASP A 198 17.54 -10.44 -10.33
CA ASP A 198 16.54 -9.69 -11.10
C ASP A 198 17.14 -8.40 -11.67
N SER A 199 17.96 -8.54 -12.72
CA SER A 199 18.75 -7.43 -13.27
C SER A 199 17.93 -6.26 -13.83
N LEU A 200 16.64 -6.47 -14.08
CA LEU A 200 15.72 -5.43 -14.55
C LEU A 200 14.83 -4.87 -13.44
N PHE A 201 14.95 -5.37 -12.20
CA PHE A 201 14.10 -5.01 -11.06
C PHE A 201 12.60 -5.19 -11.32
N TYR A 202 12.28 -6.10 -12.21
CA TYR A 202 10.92 -6.40 -12.62
C TYR A 202 10.11 -7.01 -11.46
N HIS A 203 10.77 -7.81 -10.63
CA HIS A 203 10.24 -8.37 -9.39
C HIS A 203 10.78 -7.61 -8.17
N SER A 204 10.39 -6.34 -8.04
CA SER A 204 10.69 -5.50 -6.87
C SER A 204 9.42 -5.17 -6.08
N ALA A 205 9.61 -4.64 -4.86
CA ALA A 205 8.50 -4.24 -4.00
C ALA A 205 8.65 -2.77 -3.59
N LEU A 206 7.54 -2.02 -3.53
CA LEU A 206 7.52 -0.79 -2.73
C LEU A 206 7.37 -1.15 -1.25
N LEU A 207 8.15 -0.48 -0.40
CA LEU A 207 8.06 -0.54 1.05
C LEU A 207 7.74 0.85 1.58
N ILE A 208 6.50 1.01 2.07
CA ILE A 208 6.03 2.23 2.71
C ILE A 208 6.00 1.98 4.21
N THR A 209 6.88 2.65 4.94
CA THR A 209 7.03 2.46 6.40
C THR A 209 6.68 3.74 7.12
N PHE A 210 5.93 3.63 8.21
CA PHE A 210 5.49 4.79 8.98
C PHE A 210 5.39 4.52 10.48
N ALA A 211 5.64 5.55 11.26
CA ALA A 211 5.47 5.55 12.71
C ALA A 211 4.35 6.52 13.10
N THR A 212 3.15 5.99 13.31
CA THR A 212 1.97 6.78 13.67
C THR A 212 1.57 6.48 15.12
N HIS A 213 2.15 7.22 16.08
CA HIS A 213 1.79 7.08 17.50
C HIS A 213 0.37 7.60 17.74
N PRO A 214 -0.54 6.79 18.33
CA PRO A 214 -0.42 6.41 19.75
C PRO A 214 -1.00 5.02 20.21
N PHE A 215 -1.07 3.96 19.40
CA PHE A 215 -1.78 2.71 19.81
C PHE A 215 -0.99 1.39 19.82
N LEU A 216 0.32 1.39 19.58
CA LEU A 216 1.14 0.17 19.79
C LEU A 216 1.25 -0.25 21.27
N SER A 217 0.62 0.46 22.22
CA SER A 217 0.52 -0.02 23.60
C SER A 217 -0.50 -1.17 23.70
N HIS A 218 -0.03 -2.40 23.56
CA HIS A 218 -0.68 -3.59 24.16
C HIS A 218 -0.75 -3.54 25.70
N ALA A 219 -0.40 -2.41 26.33
CA ALA A 219 -0.50 -2.22 27.76
C ALA A 219 -1.95 -1.88 28.14
N THR A 220 -2.60 -2.82 28.83
CA THR A 220 -3.79 -2.55 29.65
C THR A 220 -3.62 -1.23 30.40
N PRO A 221 -4.65 -0.37 30.46
CA PRO A 221 -4.53 0.93 31.11
C PRO A 221 -4.27 0.72 32.61
N LYS A 222 -3.00 0.83 33.03
CA LYS A 222 -2.66 0.95 34.44
C LYS A 222 -3.28 2.26 34.93
N LYS A 223 -4.19 2.15 35.90
CA LYS A 223 -4.74 3.29 36.63
C LYS A 223 -3.60 4.19 37.06
N ARG A 224 -3.55 5.41 36.53
CA ARG A 224 -2.69 6.48 37.04
C ARG A 224 -3.19 6.84 38.44
N SER A 225 -2.53 6.31 39.46
CA SER A 225 -2.63 6.80 40.83
C SER A 225 -1.44 7.69 41.11
N SER A 226 -1.63 9.00 41.01
CA SER A 226 -1.14 10.00 41.97
C SER A 226 -1.20 11.40 41.35
N LEU A 227 -2.00 12.26 41.97
CA LEU A 227 -1.89 13.71 41.89
C LEU A 227 -0.56 14.12 42.54
N SER A 228 0.36 14.69 41.76
CA SER A 228 1.41 15.57 42.31
C SER A 228 1.12 16.99 41.85
N ILE A 229 0.40 17.71 42.71
CA ILE A 229 0.47 19.17 42.80
C ILE A 229 1.91 19.46 43.22
N HIS A 230 2.69 20.14 42.38
CA HIS A 230 3.82 21.05 42.65
C HIS A 230 4.59 21.13 41.33
N GLY A 231 4.49 22.29 40.67
CA GLY A 231 5.24 22.56 39.45
C GLY A 231 6.69 22.87 39.79
N ASP A 232 7.58 22.29 38.99
CA ASP A 232 8.82 22.93 38.59
C ASP A 232 9.06 22.55 37.12
N GLY A 233 9.26 23.58 36.30
CA GLY A 233 9.46 23.45 34.87
C GLY A 233 10.82 22.84 34.59
N VAL A 234 10.82 21.56 34.22
CA VAL A 234 11.82 20.96 33.35
C VAL A 234 11.01 20.12 32.38
N GLU A 235 11.05 20.50 31.10
CA GLU A 235 10.47 19.71 30.03
C GLU A 235 11.07 18.30 30.10
N ASP A 236 10.22 17.29 30.28
CA ASP A 236 10.61 15.89 30.32
C ASP A 236 10.89 15.39 28.88
N PHE A 237 11.86 16.03 28.24
CA PHE A 237 12.53 15.62 27.01
C PHE A 237 13.64 14.63 27.38
N SER A 238 13.28 13.47 27.91
CA SER A 238 14.01 12.20 27.70
C SER A 238 13.46 11.10 28.60
N SER A 239 12.88 10.06 27.99
CA SER A 239 13.13 8.64 28.31
C SER A 239 11.98 7.69 27.89
N SER A 240 11.55 7.76 26.63
CA SER A 240 11.05 6.56 25.94
C SER A 240 11.34 6.53 24.43
N THR A 241 12.31 7.30 23.95
CA THR A 241 12.78 7.28 22.54
C THR A 241 13.70 6.11 22.21
N SER A 242 13.68 5.05 23.02
CA SER A 242 14.36 3.78 22.71
C SER A 242 13.36 2.82 22.06
N GLY A 243 13.48 2.59 20.75
CA GLY A 243 12.84 1.43 20.08
C GLY A 243 11.40 1.61 19.63
N GLU A 244 11.07 2.69 18.93
CA GLU A 244 9.74 2.80 18.31
C GLU A 244 9.67 1.88 17.08
N GLU A 245 9.05 0.72 17.27
CA GLU A 245 8.57 -0.17 16.20
C GLU A 245 7.73 0.64 15.20
N ALA A 246 7.81 0.28 13.92
CA ALA A 246 7.07 0.94 12.86
C ALA A 246 6.17 -0.04 12.13
N GLU A 247 5.12 0.48 11.50
CA GLU A 247 4.22 -0.29 10.66
C GLU A 247 4.63 -0.13 9.20
N CYS A 248 4.44 -1.15 8.39
CA CYS A 248 4.72 -1.06 6.96
C CYS A 248 3.63 -1.68 6.08
N VAL A 249 3.55 -1.15 4.85
CA VAL A 249 2.79 -1.70 3.74
C VAL A 249 3.79 -2.10 2.66
N ILE A 250 3.70 -3.35 2.21
CA ILE A 250 4.57 -3.92 1.17
C ILE A 250 3.70 -4.19 -0.05
N TYR A 251 4.09 -3.61 -1.18
CA TYR A 251 3.35 -3.73 -2.44
C TYR A 251 4.21 -4.35 -3.53
N THR A 252 3.71 -5.45 -4.11
CA THR A 252 4.45 -6.32 -5.03
C THR A 252 3.58 -6.70 -6.25
N PRO A 253 3.35 -5.78 -7.21
CA PRO A 253 2.42 -6.02 -8.32
C PRO A 253 2.80 -7.20 -9.20
N HIS A 254 4.09 -7.39 -9.44
CA HIS A 254 4.63 -8.53 -10.20
C HIS A 254 5.12 -9.66 -9.28
N GLY A 255 5.04 -9.43 -7.97
CA GLY A 255 5.69 -10.25 -6.96
C GLY A 255 7.19 -9.97 -6.81
N ILE A 256 7.73 -10.36 -5.66
CA ILE A 256 9.16 -10.41 -5.39
C ILE A 256 9.49 -11.82 -4.87
N PRO A 257 10.62 -12.44 -5.27
CA PRO A 257 11.05 -13.71 -4.66
C PRO A 257 11.02 -13.59 -3.14
N HIS A 258 10.28 -14.49 -2.48
CA HIS A 258 10.10 -14.45 -1.02
C HIS A 258 11.42 -14.35 -0.23
N THR A 259 12.52 -14.90 -0.74
CA THR A 259 13.85 -14.80 -0.13
C THR A 259 14.41 -13.37 -0.08
N ALA A 260 13.92 -12.44 -0.90
CA ALA A 260 14.31 -11.04 -0.88
C ALA A 260 13.50 -10.20 0.12
N LEU A 261 12.59 -10.82 0.89
CA LEU A 261 11.82 -10.18 1.96
C LEU A 261 12.51 -10.29 3.33
N THR A 262 13.68 -10.96 3.41
CA THR A 262 14.44 -11.07 4.67
C THR A 262 14.78 -9.74 5.33
N PRO A 263 15.05 -8.63 4.60
CA PRO A 263 15.32 -7.34 5.25
C PRO A 263 14.20 -6.88 6.19
N ILE A 264 12.96 -7.24 5.90
CA ILE A 264 11.80 -6.86 6.73
C ILE A 264 11.83 -7.57 8.09
N ALA A 265 12.18 -8.86 8.09
CA ALA A 265 12.26 -9.65 9.31
C ALA A 265 13.49 -9.31 10.17
N GLN A 266 14.48 -8.60 9.60
CA GLN A 266 15.75 -8.24 10.24
C GLN A 266 15.89 -6.74 10.53
N ALA A 267 14.89 -5.93 10.18
CA ALA A 267 14.94 -4.49 10.39
C ALA A 267 15.07 -4.13 11.87
N ASP A 268 15.87 -3.09 12.16
CA ASP A 268 16.01 -2.50 13.49
C ASP A 268 15.79 -0.98 13.40
N PRO A 269 14.71 -0.43 13.98
CA PRO A 269 13.72 -1.10 14.83
C PRO A 269 12.81 -2.07 14.04
N PRO A 270 12.15 -3.03 14.74
CA PRO A 270 11.26 -3.99 14.10
C PRO A 270 10.15 -3.33 13.27
N LEU A 271 9.85 -3.94 12.12
CA LEU A 271 8.74 -3.57 11.25
C LEU A 271 7.56 -4.54 11.41
N HIS A 272 6.39 -4.01 11.69
CA HIS A 272 5.13 -4.74 11.69
C HIS A 272 4.46 -4.61 10.33
N THR A 273 4.43 -5.71 9.56
CA THR A 273 3.77 -5.71 8.25
C THR A 273 2.26 -5.65 8.44
N LEU A 274 1.65 -4.48 8.21
CA LEU A 274 0.20 -4.34 8.25
C LEU A 274 -0.44 -4.99 7.04
N ALA A 275 0.02 -4.62 5.84
CA ALA A 275 -0.56 -5.11 4.61
C ALA A 275 0.52 -5.56 3.63
N PHE A 276 0.30 -6.74 3.07
CA PHE A 276 1.05 -7.32 1.97
C PHE A 276 0.14 -7.36 0.74
N LEU A 277 0.40 -6.47 -0.22
CA LEU A 277 -0.34 -6.40 -1.48
C LEU A 277 0.38 -7.26 -2.51
N HIS A 278 -0.22 -8.40 -2.84
CA HIS A 278 0.37 -9.40 -3.74
C HIS A 278 -0.71 -10.18 -4.48
N GLY A 279 -0.57 -10.26 -5.81
CA GLY A 279 -1.48 -11.00 -6.67
C GLY A 279 -1.42 -12.51 -6.46
N LEU A 280 -2.55 -13.16 -6.68
CA LEU A 280 -2.66 -14.62 -6.66
C LEU A 280 -2.34 -15.22 -8.02
N HIS A 281 -2.52 -14.48 -9.12
CA HIS A 281 -2.35 -15.02 -10.46
C HIS A 281 -0.88 -15.18 -10.81
N ASP A 282 -0.56 -16.38 -11.28
CA ASP A 282 0.72 -16.69 -11.91
C ASP A 282 0.58 -16.35 -13.39
N VAL A 283 1.45 -15.47 -13.89
CA VAL A 283 1.45 -15.03 -15.28
C VAL A 283 2.86 -15.17 -15.82
N SER A 284 3.02 -15.80 -16.99
CA SER A 284 4.31 -15.94 -17.67
C SER A 284 4.15 -15.81 -19.19
N ILE A 285 5.22 -15.44 -19.90
CA ILE A 285 5.28 -15.47 -21.38
C ILE A 285 5.88 -16.80 -21.86
N SER A 286 6.76 -17.38 -21.06
CA SER A 286 7.38 -18.69 -21.30
C SER A 286 7.85 -19.27 -19.98
N ALA A 287 8.29 -20.53 -19.98
CA ALA A 287 8.90 -21.16 -18.80
C ALA A 287 10.12 -20.40 -18.24
N ALA A 288 10.74 -19.52 -19.03
CA ALA A 288 11.90 -18.72 -18.63
C ALA A 288 11.55 -17.26 -18.24
N GLN A 289 10.32 -16.80 -18.49
CA GLN A 289 9.93 -15.42 -18.26
C GLN A 289 8.61 -15.35 -17.48
N GLN A 290 8.76 -15.33 -16.15
CA GLN A 290 7.69 -15.10 -15.20
C GLN A 290 7.38 -13.60 -15.12
N LEU A 291 6.10 -13.25 -15.25
CA LEU A 291 5.58 -11.89 -15.15
C LEU A 291 4.97 -11.59 -13.77
N ASN A 292 4.16 -12.50 -13.23
CA ASN A 292 3.61 -12.37 -11.88
C ASN A 292 3.93 -13.65 -11.10
N LEU A 293 4.56 -13.57 -9.91
CA LEU A 293 4.97 -14.76 -9.14
C LEU A 293 3.80 -15.56 -8.51
N GLY A 294 2.64 -14.93 -8.34
CA GLY A 294 1.39 -15.57 -7.93
C GLY A 294 1.36 -16.21 -6.54
N ALA A 295 0.25 -16.90 -6.26
CA ALA A 295 -0.15 -17.33 -4.92
C ALA A 295 0.87 -18.25 -4.21
N LYS A 296 1.58 -19.12 -4.94
CA LYS A 296 2.59 -20.01 -4.33
C LYS A 296 3.77 -19.23 -3.73
N ASN A 297 4.26 -18.21 -4.45
CA ASN A 297 5.26 -17.32 -3.89
C ASN A 297 4.66 -16.45 -2.79
N GLY A 298 3.43 -15.96 -2.98
CA GLY A 298 2.67 -15.22 -1.96
C GLY A 298 2.56 -15.94 -0.62
N LEU A 299 2.27 -17.25 -0.61
CA LEU A 299 2.23 -18.05 0.63
C LEU A 299 3.59 -18.09 1.34
N ARG A 300 4.69 -18.27 0.60
CA ARG A 300 6.04 -18.27 1.17
C ARG A 300 6.45 -16.89 1.68
N ALA A 301 6.09 -15.84 0.95
CA ALA A 301 6.29 -14.46 1.34
C ALA A 301 5.51 -14.13 2.61
N GLN A 302 4.24 -14.54 2.70
CA GLN A 302 3.39 -14.31 3.86
C GLN A 302 3.96 -14.98 5.13
N ARG A 303 4.57 -16.17 5.02
CA ARG A 303 5.24 -16.80 6.18
C ARG A 303 6.42 -15.99 6.72
N ILE A 304 7.11 -15.25 5.85
CA ILE A 304 8.23 -14.36 6.22
C ILE A 304 7.68 -13.06 6.80
N LEU A 305 6.74 -12.43 6.09
CA LEU A 305 6.23 -11.10 6.42
C LEU A 305 5.28 -11.09 7.61
N LYS A 306 4.56 -12.19 7.83
CA LYS A 306 3.48 -12.33 8.83
C LYS A 306 2.52 -11.15 8.79
N ALA A 307 2.14 -10.74 7.57
CA ALA A 307 1.31 -9.57 7.39
C ALA A 307 -0.09 -9.79 7.97
N LYS A 308 -0.66 -8.78 8.63
CA LYS A 308 -2.03 -8.86 9.15
C LYS A 308 -3.08 -8.93 8.04
N TYR A 309 -2.84 -8.23 6.94
CA TYR A 309 -3.67 -8.25 5.74
C TYR A 309 -2.88 -8.74 4.55
N TRP A 310 -3.42 -9.71 3.81
CA TRP A 310 -2.96 -10.04 2.46
C TRP A 310 -4.01 -9.56 1.48
N VAL A 311 -3.69 -8.52 0.73
CA VAL A 311 -4.60 -7.90 -0.25
C VAL A 311 -4.19 -8.33 -1.66
N ALA A 312 -5.13 -8.89 -2.42
CA ALA A 312 -4.89 -9.23 -3.83
C ALA A 312 -4.66 -7.94 -4.65
N THR A 313 -3.73 -7.98 -5.61
CA THR A 313 -3.44 -6.85 -6.52
C THR A 313 -2.95 -7.36 -7.86
N HIS A 314 -3.11 -6.57 -8.91
CA HIS A 314 -2.61 -6.85 -10.26
C HIS A 314 -3.12 -8.18 -10.85
N ASP A 315 -4.28 -8.62 -10.37
CA ASP A 315 -4.94 -9.86 -10.79
C ASP A 315 -5.96 -9.61 -11.92
N GLU A 316 -6.19 -8.36 -12.34
CA GLU A 316 -7.14 -8.05 -13.41
C GLU A 316 -6.81 -8.85 -14.68
N VAL A 317 -7.83 -9.45 -15.29
CA VAL A 317 -7.73 -10.02 -16.63
C VAL A 317 -8.04 -8.89 -17.62
N LYS A 318 -7.03 -8.08 -17.92
CA LYS A 318 -7.10 -6.93 -18.85
C LYS A 318 -7.61 -7.37 -20.22
N LYS A 319 -8.33 -6.47 -20.90
CA LYS A 319 -8.69 -6.64 -22.32
C LYS A 319 -7.48 -6.22 -23.15
N GLY A 320 -6.99 -7.06 -24.06
CA GLY A 320 -5.81 -6.69 -24.83
C GLY A 320 -5.66 -7.47 -26.12
N GLY A 321 -4.74 -6.98 -26.96
CA GLY A 321 -4.35 -7.60 -28.22
C GLY A 321 -2.89 -7.27 -28.54
N GLY A 322 -2.36 -7.93 -29.57
CA GLY A 322 -0.95 -7.87 -29.93
C GLY A 322 -0.26 -9.22 -29.74
N PHE A 323 0.96 -9.34 -30.27
CA PHE A 323 1.63 -10.63 -30.42
C PHE A 323 1.90 -11.33 -29.08
N ILE A 324 2.17 -10.59 -28.00
CA ILE A 324 2.48 -11.19 -26.68
C ILE A 324 1.27 -11.82 -26.04
N SER A 325 0.07 -11.28 -26.27
CA SER A 325 -1.16 -11.83 -25.68
C SER A 325 -1.39 -13.30 -26.06
N TRP A 326 -0.88 -13.74 -27.22
CA TRP A 326 -0.94 -15.15 -27.66
C TRP A 326 0.02 -16.08 -26.92
N PHE A 327 1.07 -15.54 -26.30
CA PHE A 327 2.07 -16.31 -25.56
C PHE A 327 1.88 -16.21 -24.04
N LEU A 328 0.97 -15.35 -23.56
CA LEU A 328 0.66 -15.25 -22.14
C LEU A 328 0.02 -16.53 -21.62
N GLN A 329 0.68 -17.15 -20.65
CA GLN A 329 0.17 -18.24 -19.85
C GLN A 329 -0.24 -17.68 -18.50
N ARG A 330 -1.52 -17.80 -18.15
CA ARG A 330 -2.04 -17.38 -16.85
C ARG A 330 -2.63 -18.56 -16.11
N LYS A 331 -2.21 -18.76 -14.86
CA LYS A 331 -2.87 -19.65 -13.91
C LYS A 331 -3.56 -18.80 -12.84
N ILE A 332 -4.88 -18.83 -12.87
CA ILE A 332 -5.74 -18.19 -11.86
C ILE A 332 -5.75 -19.07 -10.61
N TRP A 333 -5.52 -18.48 -9.46
CA TRP A 333 -5.52 -19.15 -8.17
C TRP A 333 -6.55 -18.49 -7.25
N THR A 334 -7.25 -19.31 -6.48
CA THR A 334 -7.86 -18.86 -5.23
C THR A 334 -6.87 -19.10 -4.08
N LEU A 335 -7.06 -18.41 -2.95
CA LEU A 335 -6.27 -18.69 -1.75
C LEU A 335 -6.46 -20.14 -1.28
N GLU A 336 -7.69 -20.64 -1.34
CA GLU A 336 -8.02 -22.03 -0.98
C GLU A 336 -7.25 -23.04 -1.85
N ASP A 337 -7.21 -22.82 -3.16
CA ASP A 337 -6.47 -23.69 -4.09
C ASP A 337 -4.96 -23.64 -3.82
N ALA A 338 -4.43 -22.46 -3.50
CA ALA A 338 -3.02 -22.28 -3.19
C ALA A 338 -2.63 -23.01 -1.90
N LEU A 339 -3.47 -22.93 -0.86
CA LEU A 339 -3.29 -23.65 0.41
C LEU A 339 -3.36 -25.17 0.20
N LYS A 340 -4.35 -25.66 -0.54
CA LYS A 340 -4.46 -27.10 -0.89
C LYS A 340 -3.23 -27.59 -1.65
N ALA A 341 -2.75 -26.81 -2.61
CA ALA A 341 -1.54 -27.16 -3.37
C ALA A 341 -0.29 -27.15 -2.49
N ALA A 342 -0.16 -26.19 -1.57
CA ALA A 342 0.96 -26.14 -0.64
C ALA A 342 0.96 -27.33 0.34
N ALA A 343 -0.22 -27.77 0.81
CA ALA A 343 -0.34 -28.97 1.63
C ALA A 343 0.05 -30.24 0.85
N ALA A 344 -0.41 -30.37 -0.41
CA ALA A 344 -0.08 -31.53 -1.25
C ALA A 344 1.42 -31.62 -1.61
N ASP A 345 2.11 -30.48 -1.77
CA ASP A 345 3.56 -30.44 -2.00
C ASP A 345 4.35 -30.96 -0.76
N LEU A 346 3.74 -30.97 0.43
CA LEU A 346 4.30 -31.51 1.68
C LEU A 346 3.89 -32.96 1.96
N ASP A 347 2.75 -33.42 1.45
CA ASP A 347 2.23 -34.80 1.62
C ASP A 347 3.16 -35.88 1.00
N GLY A 348 4.25 -35.49 0.33
CA GLY A 348 5.37 -36.38 -0.04
C GLY A 348 6.32 -36.73 1.11
N GLU A 349 6.23 -36.05 2.26
CA GLU A 349 7.02 -36.23 3.48
C GLU A 349 6.11 -36.15 4.73
N ASP A 350 5.65 -37.30 5.25
CA ASP A 350 4.92 -37.52 6.53
C ASP A 350 3.54 -36.84 6.77
N ALA A 351 2.48 -37.60 6.47
CA ALA A 351 1.13 -37.12 6.14
C ALA A 351 0.08 -36.86 7.26
N HIS A 352 0.36 -37.03 8.55
CA HIS A 352 -0.72 -36.94 9.57
C HIS A 352 -0.60 -35.83 10.63
N MET A 353 0.58 -35.25 10.85
CA MET A 353 0.76 -34.13 11.78
C MET A 353 0.65 -32.74 11.12
N HIS A 354 0.81 -32.65 9.79
CA HIS A 354 0.98 -31.37 9.10
C HIS A 354 -0.33 -30.73 8.61
N ARG A 355 -1.39 -31.53 8.42
CA ARG A 355 -2.68 -31.02 7.90
C ARG A 355 -3.37 -30.04 8.85
N HIS A 356 -3.30 -30.28 10.16
CA HIS A 356 -3.81 -29.35 11.17
C HIS A 356 -2.95 -28.10 11.34
N ARG A 357 -1.65 -28.18 11.05
CA ARG A 357 -0.70 -27.07 11.26
C ARG A 357 -0.86 -25.94 10.24
N HIS A 358 -1.45 -26.24 9.08
CA HIS A 358 -1.51 -25.32 7.94
C HIS A 358 -2.80 -24.50 7.89
N ASP A 359 -3.92 -25.07 8.37
CA ASP A 359 -5.16 -24.31 8.60
C ASP A 359 -4.97 -23.28 9.72
N ASP A 360 -4.19 -23.62 10.76
CA ASP A 360 -3.85 -22.70 11.87
C ASP A 360 -2.82 -21.63 11.46
N GLU A 361 -1.91 -21.88 10.50
CA GLU A 361 -0.79 -20.96 10.15
C GLU A 361 -1.27 -19.61 9.59
N PHE A 362 -2.43 -19.59 8.93
CA PHE A 362 -3.00 -18.39 8.33
C PHE A 362 -4.33 -17.97 8.97
N GLU A 363 -4.71 -18.57 10.11
CA GLU A 363 -5.99 -18.29 10.79
C GLU A 363 -6.13 -16.80 11.17
N ASP A 364 -5.01 -16.18 11.55
CA ASP A 364 -4.95 -14.75 11.93
C ASP A 364 -4.73 -13.80 10.75
N VAL A 365 -4.61 -14.30 9.52
CA VAL A 365 -4.35 -13.47 8.32
C VAL A 365 -5.65 -13.07 7.65
N HIS A 366 -5.90 -11.77 7.54
CA HIS A 366 -7.05 -11.24 6.84
C HIS A 366 -6.77 -11.15 5.34
N PHE A 367 -7.07 -12.22 4.60
CA PHE A 367 -7.08 -12.17 3.14
C PHE A 367 -8.21 -11.27 2.62
N GLN A 368 -7.89 -10.40 1.64
CA GLN A 368 -8.80 -9.42 1.07
C GLN A 368 -8.69 -9.40 -0.46
N ASP A 369 -9.72 -9.87 -1.15
CA ASP A 369 -9.92 -9.63 -2.58
C ASP A 369 -10.74 -8.33 -2.74
N MET A 370 -10.06 -7.18 -2.61
CA MET A 370 -10.71 -5.88 -2.66
C MET A 370 -11.15 -5.56 -4.08
N ARG A 371 -12.44 -5.30 -4.26
CA ARG A 371 -12.97 -4.89 -5.57
C ARG A 371 -12.61 -3.45 -5.88
N ASN A 372 -12.66 -3.12 -7.16
CA ASN A 372 -12.54 -1.76 -7.65
C ASN A 372 -13.52 -0.80 -6.93
N GLY A 373 -12.98 0.24 -6.30
CA GLY A 373 -13.71 1.23 -5.50
C GLY A 373 -13.90 0.86 -4.02
N GLU A 374 -13.47 -0.32 -3.58
CA GLU A 374 -13.55 -0.72 -2.18
C GLU A 374 -12.44 -0.08 -1.33
N SER A 375 -12.74 0.08 -0.04
CA SER A 375 -11.84 0.68 0.95
C SER A 375 -11.74 -0.21 2.18
N ARG A 376 -10.54 -0.29 2.76
CA ARG A 376 -10.26 -1.10 3.95
C ARG A 376 -9.48 -0.29 4.98
N ILE A 377 -9.98 -0.25 6.20
CA ILE A 377 -9.20 0.23 7.35
C ILE A 377 -8.27 -0.91 7.79
N LEU A 378 -6.98 -0.59 7.93
CA LEU A 378 -5.93 -1.53 8.33
C LEU A 378 -5.73 -1.43 9.85
N GLU A 379 -6.48 -2.22 10.60
CA GLU A 379 -6.47 -2.23 12.07
C GLU A 379 -5.29 -2.98 12.66
#